data_AF-A0A968KV94-F1
#
_entry.id   AF-A0A968KV94-F1
#
_cell.length_a   1.000
_cell.length_b   1.000
_cell.length_c   1.000
_cell.angle_alpha   90.00
_cell.angle_beta   90.00
_cell.angle_gamma   90.00
#
_symmetry.space_group_name_H-M   'P 1'
#
loop_
_entity.id
_entity.type
_entity.pdbx_description
1 polymer ?
#
loop_
_entity_poly.entity_id
_entity_poly.type
_entity_poly.pdbx_seq_one_letter_code
_entity_poly.pdbx_strand_id
1 'polypeptide(L)'
;MSEEDDNLFAAIRGGARGYLLKNMQPKKLVATIKSVYLGESALSRSMTMRVMEEFARTEAPVHKGDPTLTRRELDVLRELAAGFSNSEIASHLVVSENTVKYHVHSILDKLGLSDRKEAAEYARKHGLVRQG
;
A
#
# COMPACT_ATOMS: atom_id res chain seq x y z
N MET A 1 -2.83 18.56 1.93
CA MET A 1 -4.10 18.02 1.40
C MET A 1 -5.21 18.90 1.95
N SER A 2 -6.18 19.32 1.14
CA SER A 2 -7.30 20.12 1.65
C SER A 2 -8.38 19.21 2.24
N GLU A 3 -9.21 19.70 3.17
CA GLU A 3 -10.34 18.92 3.72
C GLU A 3 -11.28 18.38 2.62
N GLU A 4 -11.40 19.09 1.50
CA GLU A 4 -12.15 18.65 0.32
C GLU A 4 -11.53 17.42 -0.36
N ASP A 5 -10.21 17.28 -0.33
CA ASP A 5 -9.49 16.12 -0.86
C ASP A 5 -9.74 14.90 0.03
N ASP A 6 -9.60 15.06 1.34
CA ASP A 6 -9.82 13.96 2.30
C ASP A 6 -11.25 13.43 2.23
N ASN A 7 -12.24 14.33 2.06
CA ASN A 7 -13.64 13.98 1.86
C ASN A 7 -13.89 13.27 0.51
N LEU A 8 -13.25 13.71 -0.58
CA LEU A 8 -13.33 13.05 -1.88
C LEU A 8 -12.80 11.61 -1.80
N PHE A 9 -11.61 11.42 -1.21
CA PHE A 9 -10.99 10.11 -1.11
C PHE A 9 -11.74 9.19 -0.15
N ALA A 10 -12.26 9.71 0.97
CA ALA A 10 -13.13 8.95 1.86
C ALA A 10 -14.40 8.48 1.14
N ALA A 11 -15.03 9.35 0.34
CA ALA A 11 -16.21 9.00 -0.45
C ALA A 11 -15.92 7.91 -1.48
N ILE A 12 -14.82 8.05 -2.25
CA ILE A 12 -14.41 7.04 -3.25
C ILE A 12 -14.12 5.69 -2.58
N ARG A 13 -13.35 5.68 -1.47
CA ARG A 13 -13.08 4.43 -0.72
C ARG A 13 -14.34 3.78 -0.15
N GLY A 14 -15.35 4.59 0.18
CA GLY A 14 -16.68 4.13 0.59
C GLY A 14 -17.58 3.63 -0.56
N GLY A 15 -17.08 3.60 -1.81
CA GLY A 15 -17.84 3.13 -2.97
C GLY A 15 -18.68 4.20 -3.67
N ALA A 16 -18.44 5.49 -3.39
CA ALA A 16 -19.13 6.56 -4.10
C ALA A 16 -18.80 6.53 -5.60
N ARG A 17 -19.84 6.63 -6.43
CA ARG A 17 -19.74 6.65 -7.90
C ARG A 17 -19.67 8.06 -8.49
N GLY A 18 -19.55 9.08 -7.64
CA GLY A 18 -19.44 10.47 -8.07
C GLY A 18 -19.22 11.42 -6.90
N TYR A 19 -18.66 12.59 -7.20
CA TYR A 19 -18.40 13.67 -6.24
C TYR A 19 -18.70 15.01 -6.89
N LEU A 20 -19.64 15.76 -6.31
CA LEU A 20 -20.18 16.99 -6.88
C LEU A 20 -19.77 18.19 -6.03
N LEU A 21 -19.29 19.23 -6.69
CA LEU A 21 -18.96 20.49 -6.03
C LEU A 21 -20.22 21.36 -5.86
N LYS A 22 -20.29 22.07 -4.74
CA LYS A 22 -21.45 22.89 -4.34
C LYS A 22 -21.76 24.05 -5.30
N ASN A 23 -20.86 24.38 -6.23
CA ASN A 23 -21.01 25.45 -7.22
C ASN A 23 -21.57 24.98 -8.58
N MET A 24 -22.12 23.76 -8.66
CA MET A 24 -22.69 23.23 -9.89
C MET A 24 -24.03 23.89 -10.24
N GLN A 25 -24.22 24.24 -11.52
CA GLN A 25 -25.49 24.78 -12.01
C GLN A 25 -26.63 23.72 -11.88
N PRO A 26 -27.86 24.11 -11.49
CA PRO A 26 -28.97 23.17 -11.28
C PRO A 26 -29.28 22.27 -12.48
N LYS A 27 -29.18 22.80 -13.70
CA LYS A 27 -29.39 22.01 -14.94
C LYS A 27 -28.33 20.91 -15.12
N LYS A 28 -27.08 21.20 -14.74
CA LYS A 28 -25.98 20.21 -14.77
C LYS A 28 -26.14 19.16 -13.69
N LEU A 29 -26.65 19.53 -12.51
CA LEU A 29 -26.91 18.59 -11.41
C LEU A 29 -27.85 17.46 -11.84
N VAL A 30 -29.00 17.81 -12.44
CA VAL A 30 -29.99 16.83 -12.91
C VAL A 30 -29.41 15.90 -13.97
N ALA A 31 -28.67 16.45 -14.94
CA ALA A 31 -28.00 15.63 -15.97
C ALA A 31 -26.99 14.66 -15.35
N THR A 32 -26.22 15.14 -14.37
CA THR A 32 -25.18 14.37 -13.70
C THR A 32 -25.75 13.22 -12.87
N ILE A 33 -26.85 13.45 -12.15
CA ILE A 33 -27.56 12.39 -11.40
C ILE A 33 -28.03 11.29 -12.35
N LYS A 34 -28.58 11.65 -13.52
CA LYS A 34 -29.02 10.67 -14.52
C LYS A 34 -27.86 9.85 -15.09
N SER A 35 -26.72 10.47 -15.36
CA SER A 35 -25.49 9.77 -15.78
C SER A 35 -25.02 8.75 -14.74
N VAL A 36 -25.00 9.12 -13.45
CA VAL A 36 -24.63 8.18 -12.36
C VAL A 36 -25.59 7.01 -12.26
N TYR A 37 -26.88 7.26 -12.44
CA TYR A 37 -27.88 6.19 -12.47
C TYR A 37 -27.65 5.20 -13.63
N LEU A 38 -27.11 5.67 -14.76
CA LEU A 38 -26.73 4.85 -15.92
C LEU A 38 -25.35 4.18 -15.78
N GLY A 39 -24.69 4.34 -14.63
CA GLY A 39 -23.39 3.73 -14.35
C GLY A 39 -22.17 4.57 -14.73
N GLU A 40 -22.37 5.81 -15.18
CA GLU A 40 -21.26 6.73 -15.46
C GLU A 40 -20.73 7.36 -14.17
N SER A 41 -19.42 7.60 -14.08
CA SER A 41 -18.84 8.32 -12.95
C SER A 41 -19.04 9.83 -13.11
N ALA A 42 -19.54 10.47 -12.06
CA ALA A 42 -19.72 11.92 -12.02
C ALA A 42 -18.61 12.59 -11.21
N LEU A 43 -17.48 12.84 -11.87
CA LEU A 43 -16.39 13.65 -11.30
C LEU A 43 -16.20 14.91 -12.15
N SER A 44 -15.99 16.05 -11.49
CA SER A 44 -15.59 17.26 -12.21
C SER A 44 -14.17 17.09 -12.76
N ARG A 45 -13.82 17.81 -13.84
CA ARG A 45 -12.49 17.74 -14.46
C ARG A 45 -11.35 17.97 -13.46
N SER A 46 -11.52 18.89 -12.52
CA SER A 46 -10.52 19.17 -11.48
C SER A 46 -10.39 18.00 -10.49
N MET A 47 -11.49 17.34 -10.13
CA MET A 47 -11.46 16.17 -9.25
C MET A 47 -10.89 14.94 -9.96
N THR A 48 -11.19 14.74 -11.24
CA THR A 48 -10.56 13.68 -12.05
C THR A 48 -9.05 13.83 -12.12
N MET A 49 -8.53 15.05 -12.32
CA MET A 49 -7.09 15.31 -12.28
C MET A 49 -6.49 15.00 -10.91
N ARG A 50 -7.16 15.38 -9.81
CA ARG A 50 -6.69 15.05 -8.45
C ARG A 50 -6.70 13.55 -8.17
N VAL A 51 -7.73 12.83 -8.62
CA VAL A 51 -7.79 11.37 -8.51
C VAL A 51 -6.67 10.72 -9.31
N MET A 52 -6.39 11.20 -10.53
CA MET A 52 -5.28 10.69 -11.35
C MET A 52 -3.90 11.02 -10.76
N GLU A 53 -3.71 12.22 -10.23
CA GLU A 53 -2.48 12.59 -9.52
C GLU A 53 -2.28 11.72 -8.27
N GLU A 54 -3.33 11.50 -7.48
CA GLU A 54 -3.20 10.60 -6.33
C GLU A 54 -3.03 9.15 -6.76
N PHE A 55 -3.69 8.69 -7.80
CA PHE A 55 -3.50 7.33 -8.30
C PHE A 55 -2.07 7.13 -8.83
N ALA A 56 -1.49 8.14 -9.49
CA ALA A 56 -0.09 8.14 -9.90
C ALA A 56 0.88 8.22 -8.71
N ARG A 57 0.52 8.93 -7.62
CA ARG A 57 1.24 8.88 -6.34
C ARG A 57 1.06 7.56 -5.60
N THR A 58 -0.08 6.89 -5.82
CA THR A 58 -0.49 5.60 -5.27
C THR A 58 -0.23 4.46 -6.26
N GLU A 59 0.74 4.59 -7.18
CA GLU A 59 1.60 3.43 -7.41
C GLU A 59 1.98 2.98 -6.01
N ALA A 60 1.46 1.81 -5.61
CA ALA A 60 1.66 1.30 -4.26
C ALA A 60 3.11 1.58 -3.89
N PRO A 61 3.42 2.05 -2.67
CA PRO A 61 4.76 1.84 -2.20
C PRO A 61 4.90 0.32 -2.20
N VAL A 62 5.43 -0.25 -3.29
CA VAL A 62 6.62 -1.07 -3.16
C VAL A 62 7.54 -0.13 -2.42
N HIS A 63 7.40 -0.11 -1.09
CA HIS A 63 8.42 0.42 -0.22
C HIS A 63 9.63 -0.29 -0.78
N LYS A 64 10.49 0.48 -1.47
CA LYS A 64 11.85 0.08 -1.71
C LYS A 64 12.32 -0.10 -0.27
N GLY A 65 12.13 -1.30 0.27
CA GLY A 65 12.67 -1.65 1.57
C GLY A 65 14.12 -1.23 1.50
N ASP A 66 14.61 -0.69 2.61
CA ASP A 66 15.91 -0.06 2.74
C ASP A 66 16.85 -0.40 1.57
N PRO A 67 17.28 0.56 0.72
CA PRO A 67 17.94 0.27 -0.57
C PRO A 67 19.20 -0.63 -0.47
N THR A 68 19.62 -0.95 0.75
CA THR A 68 20.62 -1.93 1.15
C THR A 68 20.16 -3.40 1.06
N LEU A 69 18.86 -3.70 1.16
CA LEU A 69 18.31 -5.05 1.14
C LEU A 69 18.01 -5.52 -0.29
N THR A 70 18.50 -6.71 -0.60
CA THR A 70 18.20 -7.44 -1.83
C THR A 70 16.76 -7.95 -1.82
N ARG A 71 16.25 -8.31 -3.01
CA ARG A 71 14.92 -8.94 -3.13
C ARG A 71 14.76 -10.16 -2.22
N ARG A 72 15.81 -10.99 -2.12
CA ARG A 72 15.76 -12.22 -1.35
C ARG A 72 15.70 -11.98 0.15
N GLU A 73 16.45 -10.98 0.62
CA GLU A 73 16.41 -10.53 2.01
C GLU A 73 15.05 -9.91 2.35
N LEU A 74 14.45 -9.17 1.43
CA LEU A 74 13.09 -8.67 1.62
C LEU A 74 12.07 -9.80 1.76
N ASP A 75 12.15 -10.84 0.92
CA ASP A 75 11.25 -11.99 1.03
C ASP A 75 11.40 -12.69 2.40
N VAL A 76 12.63 -12.91 2.83
CA VAL A 76 12.92 -13.49 4.16
C VAL A 76 12.41 -12.60 5.29
N LEU A 77 12.60 -11.27 5.20
CA LEU A 77 12.15 -10.30 6.19
C LEU A 77 10.62 -10.26 6.31
N ARG A 78 9.89 -10.42 5.19
CA ARG A 78 8.41 -10.48 5.20
C ARG A 78 7.91 -11.72 5.94
N GLU A 79 8.44 -12.88 5.63
CA GLU A 79 8.04 -14.14 6.29
C GLU A 79 8.43 -14.13 7.78
N LEU A 80 9.58 -13.55 8.11
CA LEU A 80 10.02 -13.29 9.49
C LEU A 80 9.00 -12.48 10.28
N ALA A 81 8.49 -11.43 9.66
CA ALA A 81 7.54 -10.50 10.27
C ALA A 81 6.12 -11.07 10.33
N ALA A 82 5.80 -12.05 9.49
CA ALA A 82 4.61 -12.89 9.59
C ALA A 82 4.69 -13.94 10.73
N GLY A 83 5.87 -14.11 11.35
CA GLY A 83 6.07 -14.97 12.51
C GLY A 83 6.51 -16.40 12.20
N PHE A 84 6.82 -16.71 10.94
CA PHE A 84 7.30 -18.04 10.54
C PHE A 84 8.69 -18.32 11.09
N SER A 85 8.98 -19.57 11.41
CA SER A 85 10.28 -20.11 11.82
C SER A 85 11.23 -20.28 10.62
N ASN A 86 12.53 -20.47 10.85
CA ASN A 86 13.49 -20.58 9.74
C ASN A 86 13.25 -21.81 8.84
N SER A 87 12.72 -22.90 9.40
CA SER A 87 12.36 -24.10 8.64
C SER A 87 11.11 -23.88 7.78
N GLU A 88 10.13 -23.15 8.28
CA GLU A 88 8.93 -22.76 7.53
C GLU A 88 9.30 -21.79 6.39
N ILE A 89 10.10 -20.76 6.68
CA ILE A 89 10.62 -19.82 5.67
C ILE A 89 11.40 -20.57 4.59
N ALA A 90 12.27 -21.52 5.00
CA ALA A 90 13.05 -22.33 4.08
C ALA A 90 12.14 -23.15 3.14
N SER A 91 11.04 -23.69 3.68
CA SER A 91 10.05 -24.44 2.91
C SER A 91 9.26 -23.53 1.96
N HIS A 92 8.78 -22.38 2.42
CA HIS A 92 8.03 -21.40 1.60
C HIS A 92 8.87 -20.83 0.46
N LEU A 93 10.14 -20.52 0.74
CA LEU A 93 11.05 -19.93 -0.22
C LEU A 93 11.82 -20.97 -1.04
N VAL A 94 11.64 -22.27 -0.77
CA VAL A 94 12.33 -23.39 -1.45
C VAL A 94 13.86 -23.24 -1.40
N VAL A 95 14.39 -23.07 -0.19
CA VAL A 95 15.82 -22.95 0.11
C VAL A 95 16.20 -23.78 1.35
N SER A 96 17.49 -23.87 1.66
CA SER A 96 17.92 -24.53 2.91
C SER A 96 17.72 -23.63 4.13
N GLU A 97 17.50 -24.22 5.30
CA GLU A 97 17.42 -23.46 6.57
C GLU A 97 18.70 -22.66 6.85
N ASN A 98 19.86 -23.18 6.46
CA ASN A 98 21.14 -22.47 6.57
C ASN A 98 21.17 -21.22 5.68
N THR A 99 20.59 -21.28 4.50
CA THR A 99 20.44 -20.11 3.61
C THR A 99 19.55 -19.05 4.24
N VAL A 100 18.47 -19.44 4.91
CA VAL A 100 17.61 -18.50 5.64
C VAL A 100 18.40 -17.86 6.78
N LYS A 101 19.12 -18.65 7.60
CA LYS A 101 19.97 -18.12 8.69
C LYS A 101 20.97 -17.07 8.19
N TYR A 102 21.61 -17.35 7.06
CA TYR A 102 22.52 -16.40 6.41
C TYR A 102 21.81 -15.10 6.03
N HIS A 103 20.65 -15.17 5.39
CA HIS A 103 19.87 -13.98 5.05
C HIS A 103 19.40 -13.21 6.28
N VAL A 104 18.96 -13.89 7.35
CA VAL A 104 18.58 -13.23 8.61
C VAL A 104 19.76 -12.46 9.18
N HIS A 105 20.94 -13.06 9.23
CA HIS A 105 22.14 -12.36 9.72
C HIS A 105 22.49 -11.14 8.87
N SER A 106 22.48 -11.28 7.54
CA SER A 106 22.76 -10.16 6.64
C SER A 106 21.74 -9.03 6.75
N ILE A 107 20.46 -9.35 6.97
CA ILE A 107 19.40 -8.36 7.23
C ILE A 107 19.69 -7.59 8.52
N LEU A 108 20.01 -8.30 9.61
CA LEU A 108 20.33 -7.68 10.90
C LEU A 108 21.52 -6.74 10.78
N ASP A 109 22.60 -7.18 10.13
CA ASP A 109 23.79 -6.36 9.92
C ASP A 109 23.50 -5.11 9.08
N LYS A 110 22.73 -5.26 7.99
CA LYS A 110 22.40 -4.13 7.10
C LYS A 110 21.47 -3.11 7.75
N LEU A 111 20.54 -3.58 8.58
CA LEU A 111 19.59 -2.71 9.29
C LEU A 111 20.12 -2.22 10.64
N GLY A 112 21.30 -2.69 11.07
CA GLY A 112 21.87 -2.36 12.38
C GLY A 112 21.04 -2.88 13.55
N LEU A 113 20.39 -4.02 13.37
CA LEU A 113 19.49 -4.63 14.36
C LEU A 113 20.20 -5.77 15.09
N SER A 114 19.84 -5.97 16.35
CA SER A 114 20.49 -6.92 17.25
C SER A 114 19.80 -8.29 17.23
N ASP A 115 18.49 -8.33 17.01
CA ASP A 115 17.74 -9.57 17.08
C ASP A 115 16.58 -9.70 16.08
N ARG A 116 16.09 -10.94 15.99
CA ARG A 116 14.95 -11.34 15.14
C ARG A 116 13.69 -10.51 15.43
N LYS A 117 13.43 -10.16 16.69
CA LYS A 117 12.22 -9.44 17.09
C LYS A 117 12.27 -8.01 16.60
N GLU A 118 13.42 -7.37 16.69
CA GLU A 118 13.68 -6.04 16.13
C GLU A 118 13.48 -6.04 14.62
N ALA A 119 13.99 -7.05 13.90
CA ALA A 119 13.74 -7.18 12.46
C ALA A 119 12.24 -7.34 12.12
N ALA A 120 11.52 -8.16 12.88
CA ALA A 120 10.08 -8.33 12.70
C ALA A 120 9.28 -7.06 13.04
N GLU A 121 9.71 -6.28 14.04
CA GLU A 121 9.10 -4.99 14.38
C GLU A 121 9.41 -3.93 13.33
N TYR A 122 10.65 -3.88 12.84
CA TYR A 122 11.06 -3.00 11.74
C TYR A 122 10.16 -3.23 10.52
N ALA A 123 9.98 -4.50 10.10
CA ALA A 123 9.16 -4.84 8.95
C ALA A 123 7.67 -4.45 9.14
N ARG A 124 7.13 -4.61 10.35
CA ARG A 124 5.77 -4.16 10.69
C ARG A 124 5.62 -2.64 10.63
N LYS A 125 6.57 -1.89 11.20
CA LYS A 125 6.58 -0.41 11.16
C LYS A 125 6.67 0.14 9.73
N HIS A 126 7.37 -0.56 8.86
CA HIS A 126 7.57 -0.15 7.45
C HIS A 126 6.53 -0.75 6.49
N GLY A 127 5.45 -1.35 6.99
CA GLY A 127 4.35 -1.85 6.15
C GLY A 127 4.73 -3.00 5.22
N LEU A 128 5.82 -3.73 5.52
CA LEU A 128 6.28 -4.85 4.69
C LEU A 128 5.44 -6.12 4.87
N VAL A 129 4.57 -6.14 5.88
CA VAL A 129 3.62 -7.24 6.13
C VAL A 129 2.24 -6.78 5.70
N ARG A 130 1.64 -7.52 4.76
CA ARG A 130 0.22 -7.39 4.44
C ARG A 130 -0.54 -8.05 5.59
N GLN A 131 -1.09 -7.24 6.50
CA GLN A 131 -2.00 -7.78 7.51
C GLN A 131 -3.18 -8.42 6.77
N GLY A 132 -3.40 -9.71 7.03
CA GLY A 132 -4.60 -10.42 6.60
C GLY A 132 -5.82 -9.94 7.36
#